data_AF-A0A7V9HZX4-F1
#
_entry.id   AF-A0A7V9HZX4-F1
#
_cell.length_a   1.000
_cell.length_b   1.000
_cell.length_c   1.000
_cell.angle_alpha   90.00
_cell.angle_beta   90.00
_cell.angle_gamma   90.00
#
_symmetry.space_group_name_H-M   'P 1'
#
loop_
_entity.id
_entity.type
_entity.pdbx_description
1 polymer ?
#
loop_
_entity_poly.entity_id
_entity_poly.type
_entity_poly.pdbx_seq_one_letter_code
_entity_poly.pdbx_strand_id
1 'polypeptide(L)' 'AALLFYILTVAGLFRLRQTRPDVPRPYRAFGYPIVPLLYIVGASAILYVLFAYRPSTTWPGLAIVLAGVPVYLMARSARA' A
#
# COMPACT_ATOMS: atom_id res chain seq x y z
N ALA A 1 -6.59 -7.69 2.60
CA ALA A 1 -5.30 -7.32 1.98
C ALA A 1 -5.35 -6.01 1.16
N ALA A 2 -6.40 -5.76 0.35
CA ALA A 2 -6.45 -4.59 -0.55
C ALA A 2 -6.19 -3.23 0.13
N LEU A 3 -6.78 -2.97 1.30
CA LEU A 3 -6.58 -1.71 2.04
C LEU A 3 -5.11 -1.44 2.39
N LEU A 4 -4.35 -2.49 2.71
CA LEU A 4 -2.94 -2.37 3.03
C LEU A 4 -2.14 -1.91 1.81
N PHE A 5 -2.43 -2.46 0.63
CA PHE A 5 -1.84 -2.01 -0.64
C PHE A 5 -2.25 -0.59 -1.03
N TYR A 6 -3.48 -0.18 -0.73
CA TYR A 6 -3.93 1.20 -0.98
C TYR A 6 -3.17 2.20 -0.10
N ILE A 7 -3.00 1.91 1.19
CA ILE A 7 -2.18 2.73 2.09
C ILE A 7 -0.73 2.80 1.56
N LEU A 8 -0.15 1.66 1.16
CA LEU A 8 1.20 1.61 0.58
C LEU A 8 1.32 2.42 -0.72
N THR A 9 0.30 2.38 -1.58
CA THR A 9 0.27 3.15 -2.83
C THR A 9 0.26 4.64 -2.55
N VAL A 10 -0.57 5.09 -1.61
CA VAL A 10 -0.65 6.51 -1.22
C VAL A 10 0.62 6.95 -0.49
N ALA A 11 1.20 6.12 0.38
CA ALA A 11 2.52 6.37 0.97
C ALA A 11 3.61 6.46 -0.11
N GLY A 12 3.52 5.62 -1.15
CA GLY A 12 4.37 5.67 -2.33
C GLY A 12 4.29 7.00 -3.08
N LEU A 13 3.12 7.66 -3.09
CA LEU A 13 2.98 9.01 -3.65
C LEU A 13 3.84 10.04 -2.90
N PHE A 14 3.86 9.98 -1.56
CA PHE A 14 4.72 10.84 -0.74
C PHE A 14 6.21 10.53 -0.97
N ARG A 15 6.57 9.24 -1.03
CA ARG A 15 7.95 8.81 -1.34
C ARG A 15 8.38 9.28 -2.73
N LEU A 16 7.52 9.17 -3.73
CA LEU A 16 7.80 9.61 -5.11
C LEU A 16 8.00 11.14 -5.17
N ARG A 17 7.34 11.89 -4.27
CA ARG A 17 7.57 13.33 -4.16
C ARG A 17 8.99 13.64 -3.69
N GLN A 18 9.54 12.84 -2.79
CA GLN A 18 10.91 12.99 -2.28
C GLN A 18 11.96 12.45 -3.25
N THR A 19 11.71 11.33 -3.92
CA THR A 19 12.71 10.68 -4.79
C THR A 19 12.78 11.27 -6.20
N ARG A 20 11.69 11.85 -6.71
CA ARG A 20 11.64 12.43 -8.06
C ARG A 20 10.91 13.79 -8.07
N PRO A 21 11.53 14.84 -7.49
CA PRO A 21 10.92 16.16 -7.41
C PRO A 21 10.70 16.80 -8.79
N ASP A 22 11.67 16.66 -9.71
CA ASP A 22 11.74 17.44 -10.98
C ASP A 22 10.92 16.89 -12.15
N VAL A 23 10.20 15.79 -11.95
CA VAL A 23 9.37 15.21 -13.02
C VAL A 23 8.16 16.11 -13.25
N PRO A 24 7.80 16.45 -14.51
CA PRO A 24 6.60 17.23 -14.80
C PRO A 24 5.37 16.47 -14.28
N ARG A 25 4.52 17.18 -13.52
CA ARG A 25 3.29 16.63 -12.90
C ARG A 25 2.06 17.30 -13.51
N PRO A 26 1.52 16.76 -14.62
CA PRO A 26 0.31 17.28 -15.26
C PRO A 26 -0.91 17.25 -14.33
N TYR A 27 -0.95 16.30 -13.40
CA TYR A 27 -2.01 16.16 -12.42
C TYR A 27 -1.42 16.18 -11.00
N ARG A 28 -1.88 17.13 -10.19
CA ARG A 28 -1.59 17.20 -8.76
C ARG A 28 -2.85 16.77 -8.02
N ALA A 29 -2.72 15.82 -7.10
CA ALA A 29 -3.82 15.46 -6.20
C ALA A 29 -4.37 16.74 -5.54
N PHE A 30 -5.66 17.02 -5.76
CA PHE A 30 -6.32 18.21 -5.24
C PHE A 30 -6.24 18.22 -3.72
N GLY A 31 -5.83 19.33 -3.11
CA GLY A 31 -5.64 19.43 -1.65
C GLY A 31 -4.45 18.64 -1.10
N TYR A 32 -3.45 18.29 -1.93
CA TYR A 32 -2.19 17.76 -1.43
C TYR A 32 -1.46 18.80 -0.56
N PRO A 33 -0.91 18.44 0.62
CA PRO A 33 -0.76 17.08 1.17
C PRO A 33 -1.91 16.59 2.07
N ILE A 34 -2.90 17.43 2.36
CA ILE A 34 -3.94 17.19 3.39
C ILE A 34 -4.84 16.01 3.02
N VAL A 35 -5.37 16.00 1.79
CA VAL A 35 -6.29 14.95 1.32
C VAL A 35 -5.66 13.54 1.39
N PRO A 36 -4.45 13.30 0.85
CA PRO A 36 -3.81 11.98 0.99
C PRO A 36 -3.47 11.62 2.43
N LEU A 37 -3.17 12.60 3.30
CA LEU A 37 -2.90 12.34 4.71
C LEU A 37 -4.17 11.84 5.43
N LEU A 38 -5.30 12.52 5.22
CA LEU A 38 -6.61 12.12 5.74
C LEU A 38 -7.00 10.72 5.25
N TYR A 39 -6.71 10.41 3.98
CA TYR A 39 -6.94 9.08 3.43
C TYR A 39 -6.14 8.00 4.17
N ILE A 40 -4.83 8.21 4.41
CA ILE A 40 -4.00 7.26 5.15
C ILE A 40 -4.54 7.06 6.57
N VAL A 41 -4.93 8.13 7.26
CA VAL A 41 -5.50 8.06 8.61
C VAL A 41 -6.82 7.29 8.62
N GLY A 42 -7.73 7.60 7.70
CA GLY A 42 -9.01 6.88 7.60
C GLY A 42 -8.83 5.41 7.22
N ALA A 43 -8.00 5.11 6.22
CA ALA A 43 -7.73 3.75 5.78
C ALA A 43 -7.02 2.92 6.86
N SER A 44 -6.11 3.52 7.63
CA SER A 44 -5.45 2.83 8.76
C SER A 44 -6.41 2.56 9.92
N ALA A 45 -7.34 3.48 10.21
CA ALA A 45 -8.40 3.25 11.19
C ALA A 45 -9.32 2.09 10.75
N ILE A 46 -9.74 2.06 9.48
CA ILE A 46 -10.54 0.95 8.93
C ILE A 46 -9.75 -0.36 8.98
N LEU A 47 -8.45 -0.34 8.64
CA LEU A 47 -7.59 -1.51 8.69
C LEU A 47 -7.47 -2.04 10.13
N TYR A 48 -7.31 -1.15 11.12
CA TYR A 48 -7.27 -1.50 12.53
C TYR A 48 -8.58 -2.12 13.02
N VAL A 49 -9.73 -1.50 12.67
CA VAL A 49 -11.05 -2.04 13.00
C VAL A 49 -11.26 -3.40 12.35
N LEU A 50 -10.89 -3.57 11.08
CA LEU A 50 -11.02 -4.84 10.37
C LEU A 50 -10.16 -5.94 11.01
N PHE A 51 -8.94 -5.58 11.44
CA PHE A 51 -8.05 -6.49 12.15
C PHE A 51 -8.61 -6.89 13.52
N ALA A 52 -9.16 -5.93 14.27
CA ALA A 52 -9.70 -6.16 15.62
C ALA A 52 -11.03 -6.95 15.60
N TYR A 53 -11.93 -6.65 14.67
CA TYR A 53 -13.28 -7.25 14.62
C TYR A 53 -13.36 -8.51 13.77
N ARG A 54 -12.47 -8.71 12.79
CA ARG A 54 -12.47 -9.88 11.88
C ARG A 54 -11.06 -10.45 11.65
N PRO A 55 -10.37 -10.92 12.72
CA PRO A 55 -9.04 -11.52 12.57
C PRO A 55 -9.06 -12.78 11.69
N SER A 56 -10.19 -13.51 11.63
CA SER A 56 -10.33 -14.75 10.85
C SER A 56 -10.26 -14.56 9.33
N THR A 57 -10.63 -13.40 8.80
CA THR A 57 -10.55 -13.11 7.34
C THR A 57 -9.29 -12.36 6.94
N THR A 58 -8.60 -11.74 7.89
CA THR A 58 -7.38 -10.97 7.62
C THR A 58 -6.15 -11.87 7.53
N TRP A 59 -6.09 -12.93 8.35
CA TRP A 59 -4.97 -13.88 8.38
C TRP A 59 -4.76 -14.64 7.05
N PRO A 60 -5.79 -15.20 6.39
CA PRO A 60 -5.61 -15.85 5.09
C PRO A 60 -5.12 -14.88 4.02
N GLY A 61 -5.63 -13.64 4.03
CA GLY A 61 -5.19 -12.60 3.10
C GLY A 61 -3.71 -12.23 3.27
N LEU A 62 -3.20 -12.21 4.51
CA LEU A 62 -1.79 -11.95 4.79
C LEU A 62 -0.91 -13.14 4.37
N ALA A 63 -1.38 -14.37 4.64
CA ALA A 63 -0.70 -15.59 4.23
C ALA A 63 -0.54 -15.69 2.71
N ILE A 64 -1.56 -15.31 1.93
CA ILE A 64 -1.48 -15.27 0.46
C ILE A 64 -0.44 -14.25 -0.02
N VAL A 65 -0.39 -13.06 0.59
CA VAL A 65 0.61 -12.03 0.25
C VAL A 65 2.03 -12.51 0.56
N LEU A 66 2.23 -13.13 1.74
CA LEU A 66 3.51 -13.69 2.14
C LEU A 66 3.93 -14.87 1.25
N ALA A 67 3.00 -15.72 0.83
CA ALA A 67 3.28 -16.80 -0.12
C ALA A 67 3.73 -16.28 -1.50
N GLY A 68 3.37 -15.05 -1.87
CA GLY A 68 3.90 -14.38 -3.04
C GLY A 68 5.42 -14.12 -2.98
N VAL A 69 6.02 -13.97 -1.80
CA VAL A 69 7.46 -13.72 -1.62
C VAL A 69 8.33 -14.90 -2.08
N PRO A 70 8.16 -16.14 -1.57
CA PRO A 70 8.93 -17.29 -2.04
C PRO A 70 8.68 -17.59 -3.52
N VAL A 71 7.42 -17.45 -3.99
CA VAL A 71 7.08 -17.64 -5.41
C VAL A 71 7.80 -16.61 -6.29
N TYR A 72 7.85 -15.34 -5.89
CA TYR A 72 8.58 -14.30 -6.61
C TYR A 72 10.09 -14.58 -6.65
N LEU A 73 10.68 -15.02 -5.54
CA LEU A 73 12.11 -15.35 -5.50
C LEU A 73 12.44 -16.56 -6.38
N MET A 74 11.63 -17.62 -6.33
CA MET A 74 11.79 -18.80 -7.19
C MET A 74 11.65 -18.43 -8.67
N ALA A 75 10.60 -17.67 -9.02
CA ALA A 75 10.38 -17.23 -10.40
C ALA A 75 11.47 -16.26 -10.89
N ARG A 76 11.99 -15.39 -10.01
CA ARG A 76 13.12 -14.51 -10.33
C ARG A 76 14.40 -15.31 -10.55
N SER A 77 14.66 -16.34 -9.75
CA SER A 77 15.81 -17.23 -9.91
C SER A 77 15.71 -18.09 -11.16
N ALA A 78 14.50 -18.42 -11.63
CA ALA A 78 14.28 -19.17 -12.86
C ALA A 78 14.38 -18.31 -14.14
N ARG A 79 14.48 -16.98 -14.00
CA ARG A 79 14.68 -16.03 -15.11
C ARG A 79 16.10 -15.44 -15.16
N ALA A 80 16.97 -15.84 -14.25
CA ALA A 80 18.40 -15.52 -14.25
C ALA A 80 19.18 -16.70 -14.83
#